data_AF-A0A350J7Q1-F1
#
_entry.id   AF-A0A350J7Q1-F1
#
_cell.length_a   1.000
_cell.length_b   1.000
_cell.length_c   1.000
_cell.angle_alpha   90.00
_cell.angle_beta   90.00
_cell.angle_gamma   90.00
#
_symmetry.space_group_name_H-M   'P 1'
#
loop_
_entity.id
_entity.type
_entity.pdbx_description
1 polymer ?
#
loop_
_entity_poly.entity_id
_entity_poly.type
_entity_poly.pdbx_seq_one_letter_code
_entity_poly.pdbx_strand_id
1 'polypeptide(L)'
;MGGGTGRMDSYFNTENMTGIYIVCSDSNLLADINRMFKRRGIIGVTDTAGRVRYIVDGRSNKWNAVKAINRFLNLEGFTELTEMGGEAAEERIVNEAVGKVLSEYGFNPSHLGTKALFILVKMILDRGIAMKNVSVRELYNPVADHLRLSYSQMERNIRYAVKSSGMNAGGTRTSILVQKLALEVSELLRSDPA
;
A
#
# COMPACT_ATOMS: atom_id res chain seq x y z
N MET A 1 67.53 -6.42 -2.52
CA MET A 1 66.56 -5.30 -2.55
C MET A 1 65.97 -5.20 -3.95
N GLY A 2 64.65 -5.00 -4.06
CA GLY A 2 63.84 -4.96 -5.29
C GLY A 2 63.43 -6.37 -5.74
N GLY A 3 62.21 -6.86 -5.52
CA GLY A 3 60.90 -6.33 -5.95
C GLY A 3 60.58 -7.01 -7.29
N GLY A 4 59.52 -7.78 -7.52
CA GLY A 4 58.17 -7.81 -6.96
C GLY A 4 57.23 -8.02 -8.15
N THR A 5 56.74 -9.25 -8.29
CA THR A 5 55.56 -9.73 -9.05
C THR A 5 54.80 -8.77 -9.97
N GLY A 6 54.62 -9.17 -11.23
CA GLY A 6 53.58 -8.65 -12.13
C GLY A 6 53.05 -9.78 -13.01
N ARG A 7 51.96 -10.41 -12.56
CA ARG A 7 51.28 -11.55 -13.16
C ARG A 7 50.10 -11.02 -13.99
N MET A 8 49.77 -11.76 -15.05
CA MET A 8 48.45 -11.88 -15.68
C MET A 8 48.17 -10.96 -16.88
N ASP A 9 48.55 -11.49 -18.05
CA ASP A 9 48.09 -11.08 -19.36
C ASP A 9 46.56 -11.18 -19.52
N SER A 10 46.02 -10.08 -20.05
CA SER A 10 44.98 -10.00 -21.10
C SER A 10 43.69 -10.82 -20.95
N TYR A 11 42.60 -10.19 -20.50
CA TYR A 11 41.24 -10.53 -20.96
C TYR A 11 40.27 -9.34 -20.85
N PHE A 12 40.50 -8.22 -21.55
CA PHE A 12 39.40 -7.32 -21.92
C PHE A 12 39.69 -6.66 -23.27
N ASN A 13 39.05 -7.19 -24.31
CA ASN A 13 39.01 -6.57 -25.63
C ASN A 13 37.95 -5.45 -25.61
N THR A 14 38.40 -4.20 -25.62
CA THR A 14 37.57 -2.99 -25.46
C THR A 14 36.96 -2.46 -26.76
N GLU A 15 37.13 -3.13 -27.89
CA GLU A 15 36.79 -2.54 -29.20
C GLU A 15 35.29 -2.52 -29.57
N ASN A 16 34.38 -3.04 -28.73
CA ASN A 16 32.94 -3.09 -29.05
C ASN A 16 31.98 -2.84 -27.87
N MET A 17 32.38 -2.08 -26.83
CA MET A 17 31.47 -1.76 -25.73
C MET A 17 30.84 -0.36 -25.90
N THR A 18 29.57 -0.35 -26.31
CA THR A 18 28.71 0.84 -26.20
C THR A 18 28.27 0.99 -24.75
N GLY A 19 28.86 1.95 -24.03
CA GLY A 19 28.46 2.30 -22.67
C GLY A 19 27.43 3.42 -22.64
N ILE A 20 26.40 3.32 -21.79
CA ILE A 20 25.51 4.44 -21.46
C ILE A 20 26.13 5.16 -20.26
N TYR A 21 26.55 6.41 -20.45
CA TYR A 21 27.07 7.26 -19.39
C TYR A 21 25.97 8.22 -18.94
N ILE A 22 25.45 8.00 -17.73
CA ILE A 22 24.47 8.92 -17.12
C ILE A 22 25.23 9.91 -16.25
N VAL A 23 25.24 11.18 -16.65
CA VAL A 23 25.75 12.28 -15.83
C VAL A 23 24.56 12.92 -15.13
N CYS A 24 24.47 12.79 -13.81
CA CYS A 24 23.49 13.49 -12.98
C CYS A 24 24.21 14.38 -11.96
N SER A 25 23.77 15.62 -11.84
CA SER A 25 24.13 16.46 -10.69
C SER A 25 23.26 16.10 -9.49
N ASP A 26 23.79 16.29 -8.27
CA ASP A 26 23.03 16.08 -7.04
C ASP A 26 21.73 16.87 -7.03
N SER A 27 21.73 18.07 -7.62
CA SER A 27 20.53 18.90 -7.79
C SER A 27 19.43 18.23 -8.62
N ASN A 28 19.81 17.51 -9.69
CA ASN A 28 18.85 16.83 -10.57
C ASN A 28 18.31 15.58 -9.89
N LEU A 29 19.18 14.83 -9.21
CA LEU A 29 18.79 13.68 -8.41
C LEU A 29 17.79 14.09 -7.31
N LEU A 30 18.11 15.15 -6.57
CA LEU A 30 17.22 15.71 -5.54
C LEU A 30 15.90 16.22 -6.11
N ALA A 31 15.90 16.82 -7.31
CA ALA A 31 14.68 17.28 -7.97
C ALA A 31 13.77 16.09 -8.36
N ASP A 32 14.36 15.01 -8.88
CA ASP A 32 13.62 13.80 -9.24
C ASP A 32 13.08 13.07 -8.01
N ILE A 33 13.89 12.94 -6.95
CA ILE A 33 13.47 12.40 -5.66
C ILE A 33 12.31 13.22 -5.10
N ASN A 34 12.43 14.56 -5.09
CA ASN A 34 11.35 15.44 -4.63
C ASN A 34 10.09 15.34 -5.51
N ARG A 35 10.23 15.16 -6.83
CA ARG A 35 9.10 14.95 -7.74
C ARG A 35 8.39 13.62 -7.45
N MET A 36 9.14 12.57 -7.16
CA MET A 36 8.58 11.27 -6.74
C MET A 36 7.84 11.39 -5.40
N PHE A 37 8.39 12.12 -4.44
CA PHE A 37 7.77 12.37 -3.14
C PHE A 37 6.50 13.20 -3.22
N LYS A 38 6.50 14.27 -4.02
CA LYS A 38 5.30 15.12 -4.21
C LYS A 38 4.11 14.33 -4.75
N ARG A 39 4.34 13.38 -5.68
CA ARG A 39 3.28 12.49 -6.20
C ARG A 39 2.69 11.58 -5.13
N ARG A 40 3.38 11.39 -4.01
CA ARG A 40 2.97 10.53 -2.88
C ARG A 40 2.55 11.33 -1.64
N GLY A 41 2.37 12.65 -1.77
CA GLY A 41 1.96 13.51 -0.65
C GLY A 41 3.09 13.81 0.35
N ILE A 42 4.34 13.62 -0.05
CA ILE A 42 5.54 13.91 0.74
C ILE A 42 6.23 15.15 0.17
N ILE A 43 6.52 16.14 1.03
CA ILE A 43 7.12 17.41 0.65
C ILE A 43 8.51 17.50 1.29
N GLY A 44 9.57 17.54 0.47
CA GLY A 44 10.91 17.87 0.94
C GLY A 44 11.05 19.39 1.15
N VAL A 45 11.55 19.78 2.31
CA VAL A 45 11.91 21.16 2.68
C VAL A 45 13.39 21.16 3.02
N THR A 46 14.17 21.91 2.24
CA THR A 46 15.61 22.08 2.50
C THR A 46 15.81 23.22 3.50
N ASP A 47 16.57 22.97 4.56
CA ASP A 47 16.97 24.01 5.51
C ASP A 47 18.15 24.84 4.97
N THR A 48 18.46 25.95 5.64
CA THR A 48 19.57 26.86 5.26
C THR A 48 20.96 26.21 5.38
N ALA A 49 21.07 25.05 6.02
CA ALA A 49 22.30 24.26 6.11
C ALA A 49 22.36 23.15 5.03
N GLY A 50 21.42 23.14 4.07
CA GLY A 50 21.38 22.17 2.97
C GLY A 50 20.81 20.80 3.35
N ARG A 51 20.24 20.63 4.55
CA ARG A 51 19.61 19.37 4.97
C ARG A 51 18.17 19.33 4.47
N VAL A 52 17.77 18.20 3.90
CA VAL A 52 16.39 17.98 3.46
C VAL A 52 15.59 17.34 4.59
N ARG A 53 14.47 17.97 4.94
CA ARG A 53 13.46 17.43 5.87
C ARG A 53 12.22 17.08 5.08
N TYR A 54 11.69 15.88 5.26
CA TYR A 54 10.47 15.46 4.59
C TYR A 54 9.26 15.66 5.49
N ILE A 55 8.24 16.35 4.97
CA ILE A 55 6.95 16.56 5.60
C ILE A 55 5.96 15.63 4.92
N VAL A 56 5.26 14.81 5.70
CA VAL A 56 4.21 13.90 5.20
C VAL A 56 2.86 14.43 5.67
N ASP A 57 1.93 14.66 4.73
CA ASP A 57 0.57 15.10 5.10
C ASP A 57 -0.27 13.93 5.64
N GLY A 58 -0.42 13.88 6.96
CA GLY A 58 -1.25 12.88 7.65
C GLY A 58 -2.68 13.32 7.95
N ARG A 59 -3.14 14.49 7.48
CA ARG A 59 -4.43 15.08 7.89
C ARG A 59 -5.65 14.24 7.52
N SER A 60 -5.59 13.50 6.41
CA SER A 60 -6.68 12.65 5.94
C SER A 60 -6.67 11.26 6.57
N ASN A 61 -5.48 10.72 6.88
CA ASN A 61 -5.29 9.46 7.57
C ASN A 61 -3.84 9.34 8.09
N LYS A 62 -3.62 9.45 9.41
CA LYS A 62 -2.29 9.27 10.03
C LYS A 62 -1.65 7.92 9.66
N TRP A 63 -2.47 6.89 9.45
CA TRP A 63 -2.04 5.54 9.05
C TRP A 63 -1.42 5.50 7.64
N ASN A 64 -1.92 6.31 6.72
CA ASN A 64 -1.36 6.40 5.37
C ASN A 64 -0.01 7.12 5.36
N ALA A 65 0.20 8.08 6.25
CA ALA A 65 1.48 8.76 6.40
C ALA A 65 2.57 7.79 6.90
N VAL A 66 2.26 6.96 7.90
CA VAL A 66 3.18 5.95 8.43
C VAL A 66 3.51 4.88 7.38
N LYS A 67 2.50 4.36 6.66
CA LYS A 67 2.73 3.42 5.55
C LYS A 67 3.54 4.02 4.40
N ALA A 68 3.36 5.31 4.09
CA ALA A 68 4.15 6.00 3.08
C ALA A 68 5.62 6.12 3.49
N ILE A 69 5.89 6.31 4.79
CA ILE A 69 7.23 6.31 5.37
C ILE A 69 7.84 4.89 5.33
N ASN A 70 7.13 3.86 5.81
CA ASN A 70 7.66 2.49 5.85
C ASN A 70 7.93 1.91 4.46
N ARG A 71 7.04 2.15 3.48
CA ARG A 71 7.30 1.75 2.08
C ARG A 71 8.53 2.44 1.50
N PHE A 72 8.86 3.63 1.98
CA PHE A 72 10.07 4.34 1.55
C PHE A 72 11.33 3.74 2.19
N LEU A 73 11.31 3.48 3.49
CA LEU A 73 12.42 2.81 4.20
C LEU A 73 12.73 1.42 3.60
N ASN A 74 11.69 0.70 3.17
CA ASN A 74 11.82 -0.63 2.57
C ASN A 74 12.26 -0.62 1.08
N LEU A 75 12.27 0.54 0.39
CA LEU A 75 12.65 0.63 -1.04
C LEU A 75 14.18 0.68 -1.28
N GLU A 76 14.98 0.98 -0.26
CA GLU A 76 16.44 1.13 -0.38
C GLU A 76 17.26 -0.03 0.20
N GLY A 77 16.66 -1.20 0.43
CA GLY A 77 17.41 -2.33 1.01
C GLY A 77 17.92 -2.06 2.43
N PHE A 78 17.33 -1.10 3.13
CA PHE A 78 17.49 -0.89 4.58
C PHE A 78 16.70 -1.96 5.35
N THR A 79 16.91 -3.23 5.00
CA THR A 79 16.28 -4.41 5.61
C THR A 79 17.05 -4.88 6.85
N GLU A 80 17.41 -3.98 7.75
CA GLU A 80 18.03 -4.38 9.04
C GLU A 80 17.48 -3.67 10.28
N LEU A 81 16.51 -2.77 10.18
CA LEU A 81 16.04 -2.02 11.37
C LEU A 81 14.54 -2.10 11.68
N THR A 82 13.75 -2.88 10.94
CA THR A 82 12.30 -2.96 11.20
C THR A 82 11.70 -4.35 11.07
N GLU A 83 12.50 -5.41 11.21
CA GLU A 83 11.90 -6.72 11.44
C GLU A 83 11.54 -6.89 12.92
N MET A 84 10.30 -7.36 13.12
CA MET A 84 9.77 -8.01 14.33
C MET A 84 9.09 -7.10 15.37
N GLY A 85 7.93 -6.55 15.01
CA GLY A 85 6.91 -6.20 16.01
C GLY A 85 5.81 -5.29 15.48
N GLY A 86 6.20 -4.19 14.84
CA GLY A 86 5.28 -3.11 14.43
C GLY A 86 4.32 -3.48 13.29
N GLU A 87 4.83 -3.94 12.15
CA GLU A 87 3.98 -4.23 10.97
C GLU A 87 3.02 -5.41 11.20
N ALA A 88 3.47 -6.46 11.88
CA ALA A 88 2.61 -7.61 12.21
C ALA A 88 1.52 -7.24 13.23
N ALA A 89 1.86 -6.39 14.22
CA ALA A 89 0.88 -5.88 15.17
C ALA A 89 -0.11 -4.91 14.48
N GLU A 90 0.37 -4.05 13.58
CA GLU A 90 -0.46 -3.11 12.84
C GLU A 90 -1.42 -3.83 11.88
N GLU A 91 -0.94 -4.81 11.13
CA GLU A 91 -1.80 -5.63 10.27
C GLU A 91 -2.82 -6.42 11.11
N ARG A 92 -2.42 -6.90 12.29
CA ARG A 92 -3.33 -7.58 13.21
C ARG A 92 -4.45 -6.65 13.69
N ILE A 93 -4.13 -5.43 14.12
CA ILE A 93 -5.13 -4.43 14.55
C ILE A 93 -6.13 -4.13 13.43
N VAL A 94 -5.63 -3.93 12.20
CA VAL A 94 -6.51 -3.70 11.03
C VAL A 94 -7.38 -4.93 10.75
N ASN A 95 -6.81 -6.13 10.80
CA ASN A 95 -7.56 -7.37 10.59
C ASN A 95 -8.65 -7.58 11.64
N GLU A 96 -8.34 -7.30 12.91
CA GLU A 96 -9.29 -7.37 14.02
C GLU A 96 -10.41 -6.32 13.86
N ALA A 97 -10.08 -5.09 13.47
CA ALA A 97 -11.06 -4.03 13.23
C ALA A 97 -12.00 -4.36 12.06
N VAL A 98 -11.47 -4.85 10.93
CA VAL A 98 -12.29 -5.29 9.78
C VAL A 98 -13.15 -6.49 10.17
N GLY A 99 -12.58 -7.47 10.89
CA GLY A 99 -13.30 -8.64 11.38
C GLY A 99 -14.45 -8.26 12.31
N LYS A 100 -14.21 -7.32 13.23
CA LYS A 100 -15.21 -6.80 14.18
C LYS A 100 -16.37 -6.15 13.45
N VAL A 101 -16.12 -5.17 12.57
CA VAL A 101 -17.19 -4.50 11.81
C VAL A 101 -18.00 -5.49 10.97
N LEU A 102 -17.35 -6.43 10.27
CA LEU A 102 -18.08 -7.45 9.52
C LEU A 102 -18.93 -8.36 10.43
N SER A 103 -18.41 -8.72 11.61
CA SER A 103 -19.14 -9.55 12.58
C SER A 103 -20.35 -8.82 13.19
N GLU A 104 -20.25 -7.51 13.45
CA GLU A 104 -21.34 -6.68 13.98
C GLU A 104 -22.52 -6.61 13.02
N TYR A 105 -22.25 -6.62 11.71
CA TYR A 105 -23.28 -6.73 10.67
C TYR A 105 -23.70 -8.17 10.37
N GLY A 106 -23.20 -9.17 11.09
CA GLY A 106 -23.60 -10.57 10.95
C GLY A 106 -23.07 -11.25 9.68
N PHE A 107 -21.98 -10.75 9.08
CA PHE A 107 -21.36 -11.44 7.96
C PHE A 107 -20.71 -12.76 8.41
N ASN A 108 -21.09 -13.87 7.76
CA ASN A 108 -20.50 -15.17 8.06
C ASN A 108 -19.08 -15.28 7.45
N PRO A 109 -18.00 -15.47 8.24
CA PRO A 109 -16.62 -15.55 7.74
C PRO A 109 -16.36 -16.79 6.85
N SER A 110 -17.22 -17.80 6.92
CA SER A 110 -17.14 -18.98 6.06
C SER A 110 -17.59 -18.69 4.62
N HIS A 111 -18.37 -17.62 4.40
CA HIS A 111 -18.80 -17.24 3.06
C HIS A 111 -17.65 -16.61 2.28
N LEU A 112 -17.46 -17.07 1.04
CA LEU A 112 -16.42 -16.53 0.16
C LEU A 112 -16.63 -15.03 -0.13
N GLY A 113 -17.88 -14.58 -0.19
CA GLY A 113 -18.22 -13.15 -0.32
C GLY A 113 -17.79 -12.31 0.88
N THR A 114 -17.81 -12.86 2.10
CA THR A 114 -17.30 -12.18 3.30
C THR A 114 -15.79 -12.04 3.26
N LYS A 115 -15.08 -13.09 2.82
CA LYS A 115 -13.62 -13.02 2.60
C LYS A 115 -13.25 -11.99 1.54
N ALA A 116 -14.01 -11.94 0.45
CA ALA A 116 -13.87 -10.90 -0.57
C ALA A 116 -14.08 -9.49 0.00
N LEU A 117 -15.14 -9.27 0.78
CA LEU A 117 -15.41 -7.98 1.44
C LEU A 117 -14.28 -7.58 2.39
N PHE A 118 -13.75 -8.51 3.17
CA PHE A 118 -12.62 -8.28 4.07
C PHE A 118 -11.40 -7.72 3.30
N ILE A 119 -11.02 -8.36 2.19
CA ILE A 119 -9.89 -7.93 1.36
C ILE A 119 -10.19 -6.56 0.71
N LEU A 120 -11.41 -6.37 0.19
CA LEU A 120 -11.81 -5.12 -0.45
C LEU A 120 -11.75 -3.94 0.53
N VAL A 121 -12.22 -4.11 1.76
CA VAL A 121 -12.18 -3.07 2.80
C VAL A 121 -10.73 -2.71 3.14
N LYS A 122 -9.85 -3.70 3.36
CA LYS A 122 -8.41 -3.46 3.56
C LYS A 122 -7.80 -2.68 2.40
N MET A 123 -8.12 -3.06 1.16
CA MET A 123 -7.60 -2.39 -0.03
C MET A 123 -8.07 -0.93 -0.14
N ILE A 124 -9.30 -0.62 0.26
CA ILE A 124 -9.79 0.77 0.31
C ILE A 124 -9.06 1.56 1.40
N LEU A 125 -8.88 0.98 2.59
CA LEU A 125 -8.15 1.63 3.69
C LEU A 125 -6.71 1.96 3.27
N ASP A 126 -6.03 1.03 2.61
CA ASP A 126 -4.66 1.20 2.12
C ASP A 126 -4.51 2.25 1.02
N ARG A 127 -5.54 2.43 0.18
CA ARG A 127 -5.55 3.43 -0.91
C ARG A 127 -6.10 4.79 -0.47
N GLY A 128 -6.73 4.86 0.70
CA GLY A 128 -7.46 6.02 1.20
C GLY A 128 -8.95 5.96 0.86
N ILE A 129 -9.77 6.36 1.85
CA ILE A 129 -11.24 6.27 1.84
C ILE A 129 -11.87 7.10 0.71
N ALA A 130 -11.19 8.16 0.27
CA ALA A 130 -11.65 9.04 -0.81
C ALA A 130 -11.38 8.42 -2.20
N MET A 131 -11.93 7.23 -2.47
CA MET A 131 -11.99 6.68 -3.82
C MET A 131 -13.10 7.36 -4.64
N LYS A 132 -12.96 8.67 -4.86
CA LYS A 132 -13.75 9.35 -5.89
C LYS A 132 -13.20 8.85 -7.23
N ASN A 133 -13.99 8.05 -7.96
CA ASN A 133 -13.76 7.58 -9.35
C ASN A 133 -13.16 6.18 -9.56
N VAL A 134 -13.13 5.28 -8.56
CA VAL A 134 -12.78 3.87 -8.82
C VAL A 134 -14.03 3.09 -9.24
N SER A 135 -13.99 2.46 -10.42
CA SER A 135 -15.09 1.61 -10.87
C SER A 135 -15.15 0.31 -10.06
N VAL A 136 -16.35 -0.28 -9.95
CA VAL A 136 -16.54 -1.55 -9.23
C VAL A 136 -15.66 -2.65 -9.82
N ARG A 137 -15.44 -2.64 -11.13
CA ARG A 137 -14.58 -3.61 -11.82
C ARG A 137 -13.12 -3.46 -11.45
N GLU A 138 -12.60 -2.23 -11.40
CA GLU A 138 -11.22 -1.96 -10.94
C GLU A 138 -11.03 -2.34 -9.47
N LEU A 139 -12.09 -2.25 -8.67
CA LEU A 139 -12.07 -2.68 -7.29
C LEU A 139 -12.10 -4.21 -7.15
N TYR A 140 -12.92 -4.88 -7.96
CA TYR A 140 -13.17 -6.32 -7.81
C TYR A 140 -12.09 -7.17 -8.47
N ASN A 141 -11.56 -6.77 -9.62
CA ASN A 141 -10.63 -7.60 -10.39
C ASN A 141 -9.41 -8.06 -9.57
N PRO A 142 -8.69 -7.17 -8.83
CA PRO A 142 -7.54 -7.62 -8.04
C PRO A 142 -7.90 -8.67 -6.98
N VAL A 143 -9.07 -8.53 -6.36
CA VAL A 143 -9.53 -9.46 -5.31
C VAL A 143 -10.09 -10.75 -5.93
N ALA A 144 -10.74 -10.65 -7.09
CA ALA A 144 -11.23 -11.79 -7.84
C ALA A 144 -10.06 -12.66 -8.31
N ASP A 145 -8.99 -12.06 -8.84
CA ASP A 145 -7.76 -12.76 -9.23
C ASP A 145 -7.10 -13.45 -8.02
N HIS A 146 -7.00 -12.73 -6.89
CA HIS A 146 -6.45 -13.28 -5.65
C HIS A 146 -7.25 -14.51 -5.15
N LEU A 147 -8.58 -14.47 -5.27
CA LEU A 147 -9.47 -15.57 -4.88
C LEU A 147 -9.70 -16.60 -6.00
N ARG A 148 -9.05 -16.44 -7.17
CA ARG A 148 -9.25 -17.27 -8.37
C ARG A 148 -10.71 -17.37 -8.80
N LEU A 149 -11.42 -16.24 -8.76
CA LEU A 149 -12.81 -16.09 -9.17
C LEU A 149 -12.92 -15.24 -10.43
N SER A 150 -13.89 -15.53 -11.27
CA SER A 150 -14.33 -14.58 -12.29
C SER A 150 -15.04 -13.38 -11.63
N TYR A 151 -15.08 -12.24 -12.34
CA TYR A 151 -15.84 -11.06 -11.91
C TYR A 151 -17.32 -11.39 -11.57
N SER A 152 -17.97 -12.23 -12.38
CA SER A 152 -19.37 -12.63 -12.15
C SER A 152 -19.54 -13.47 -10.88
N GLN A 153 -18.62 -14.42 -10.63
CA GLN A 153 -18.61 -15.20 -9.39
C GLN A 153 -18.35 -14.29 -8.18
N MET A 154 -17.41 -13.36 -8.29
CA MET A 154 -17.11 -12.38 -7.26
C MET A 154 -18.33 -11.54 -6.89
N GLU A 155 -19.01 -10.96 -7.90
CA GLU A 155 -20.21 -10.16 -7.69
C GLU A 155 -21.34 -10.98 -7.03
N ARG A 156 -21.57 -12.21 -7.50
CA ARG A 156 -22.58 -13.12 -6.93
C ARG A 156 -22.28 -13.45 -5.47
N ASN A 157 -21.03 -13.79 -5.16
CA ASN A 157 -20.61 -14.15 -3.80
C ASN A 157 -20.78 -12.98 -2.83
N ILE A 158 -20.36 -11.77 -3.22
CA ILE A 158 -20.53 -10.57 -2.39
C ILE A 158 -22.02 -10.27 -2.21
N ARG A 159 -22.82 -10.34 -3.29
CA ARG A 159 -24.27 -10.12 -3.20
C ARG A 159 -24.94 -11.09 -2.22
N TYR A 160 -24.52 -12.36 -2.24
CA TYR A 160 -25.01 -13.37 -1.30
C TYR A 160 -24.60 -13.06 0.14
N ALA A 161 -23.34 -12.68 0.37
CA ALA A 161 -22.86 -12.28 1.70
C ALA A 161 -23.64 -11.07 2.24
N VAL A 162 -23.89 -10.05 1.42
CA VAL A 162 -24.70 -8.89 1.80
C VAL A 162 -26.15 -9.29 2.10
N LYS A 163 -26.77 -10.12 1.25
CA LYS A 163 -28.15 -10.60 1.46
C LYS A 163 -28.32 -11.39 2.76
N SER A 164 -27.28 -12.13 3.17
CA SER A 164 -27.26 -12.92 4.40
C SER A 164 -26.81 -12.13 5.64
N SER A 165 -26.45 -10.86 5.49
CA SER A 165 -26.03 -9.96 6.56
C SER A 165 -27.16 -9.02 7.00
N GLY A 166 -26.97 -8.33 8.13
CA GLY A 166 -27.80 -7.22 8.58
C GLY A 166 -27.73 -5.96 7.69
N MET A 167 -26.83 -5.92 6.69
CA MET A 167 -26.73 -4.83 5.72
C MET A 167 -27.64 -4.99 4.49
N ASN A 168 -28.64 -5.87 4.55
CA ASN A 168 -29.61 -6.05 3.47
C ASN A 168 -30.57 -4.86 3.36
N ALA A 169 -30.05 -3.69 2.99
CA ALA A 169 -30.82 -2.51 2.63
C ALA A 169 -31.15 -2.59 1.13
N GLY A 170 -32.32 -3.15 0.83
CA GLY A 170 -32.79 -3.46 -0.52
C GLY A 170 -32.51 -2.36 -1.55
N GLY A 171 -31.51 -2.59 -2.41
CA GLY A 171 -31.16 -1.71 -3.53
C GLY A 171 -29.86 -0.91 -3.39
N THR A 172 -29.17 -0.97 -2.24
CA THR A 172 -27.89 -0.27 -2.07
C THR A 172 -26.82 -0.88 -2.99
N ARG A 173 -26.17 -0.05 -3.81
CA ARG A 173 -25.07 -0.50 -4.68
C ARG A 173 -23.95 -1.05 -3.82
N THR A 174 -23.43 -2.22 -4.19
CA THR A 174 -22.38 -2.90 -3.41
C THR A 174 -21.14 -2.03 -3.19
N SER A 175 -20.77 -1.19 -4.15
CA SER A 175 -19.66 -0.24 -3.99
C SER A 175 -19.85 0.76 -2.85
N ILE A 176 -21.07 1.24 -2.65
CA ILE A 176 -21.42 2.15 -1.54
C ILE A 176 -21.30 1.38 -0.22
N LEU A 177 -21.73 0.11 -0.19
CA LEU A 177 -21.62 -0.73 0.98
C LEU A 177 -20.16 -0.97 1.39
N VAL A 178 -19.28 -1.32 0.44
CA VAL A 178 -17.85 -1.50 0.75
C VAL A 178 -17.22 -0.20 1.25
N GLN A 179 -17.57 0.95 0.67
CA GLN A 179 -17.10 2.26 1.16
C GLN A 179 -17.62 2.57 2.56
N LYS A 180 -18.89 2.28 2.87
CA LYS A 180 -19.46 2.45 4.20
C LYS A 180 -18.70 1.60 5.23
N LEU A 181 -18.47 0.32 4.92
CA LEU A 181 -17.69 -0.57 5.78
C LEU A 181 -16.27 -0.03 6.01
N ALA A 182 -15.60 0.46 4.96
CA ALA A 182 -14.25 1.03 5.10
C ALA A 182 -14.24 2.33 5.93
N LEU A 183 -15.26 3.17 5.81
CA LEU A 183 -15.39 4.37 6.64
C LEU A 183 -15.56 3.99 8.12
N GLU A 184 -16.43 3.03 8.42
CA GLU A 184 -16.73 2.58 9.78
C GLU A 184 -15.51 1.91 10.43
N VAL A 185 -14.77 1.08 9.67
CA VAL A 185 -13.48 0.55 10.15
C VAL A 185 -12.49 1.70 10.41
N SER A 186 -12.43 2.71 9.55
CA SER A 186 -11.55 3.85 9.79
C SER A 186 -11.95 4.68 11.01
N GLU A 187 -13.24 4.78 11.31
CA GLU A 187 -13.75 5.46 12.51
C GLU A 187 -13.38 4.66 13.76
N LEU A 188 -13.55 3.34 13.72
CA LEU A 188 -13.15 2.42 14.79
C LEU A 188 -11.63 2.53 15.08
N LEU A 189 -10.80 2.56 14.05
CA LEU A 189 -9.35 2.74 14.18
C LEU A 189 -8.93 4.14 14.67
N ARG A 190 -9.84 5.11 14.70
CA ARG A 190 -9.59 6.46 15.25
C ARG A 190 -10.09 6.61 16.68
N SER A 191 -11.14 5.89 17.05
CA SER A 191 -11.75 5.93 18.38
C SER A 191 -11.08 5.02 19.40
N ASP A 192 -10.32 4.02 18.95
CA ASP A 192 -9.56 3.10 19.79
C ASP A 192 -8.05 3.31 19.59
N PRO A 193 -7.42 4.31 20.24
CA PRO A 193 -5.98 4.44 20.24
C PRO A 193 -5.44 3.37 21.19
N ALA A 194 -4.89 2.29 20.62
CA ALA A 194 -4.04 1.36 21.37
C ALA A 194 -2.94 2.11 22.15
#